data_AF-A0A420WLI4-F1
#
_entry.id   AF-A0A420WLI4-F1
#
_cell.length_a   1.000
_cell.length_b   1.000
_cell.length_c   1.000
_cell.angle_alpha   90.00
_cell.angle_beta   90.00
_cell.angle_gamma   90.00
#
_symmetry.space_group_name_H-M   'P 1'
#
loop_
_entity.id
_entity.type
_entity.pdbx_description
1 polymer ?
#
loop_
_entity_poly.entity_id
_entity_poly.type
_entity_poly.pdbx_seq_one_letter_code
_entity_poly.pdbx_strand_id
1 'polypeptide(L)'
;MFYTYLLTNQNQDVLFGGRCDDLIRRIYEHKLGRQIGRASPYAIDRLVWFEVHETHKAAVKREQDIKSWPREWRLALVQNSNPHWNDLSNGLTKASIEESLIHAKAVHQCANTLPSLHNTAPSQDANHTEFALAS
;
A
#
# COMPACT_ATOMS: atom_id res chain seq x y z
N MET A 1 3.68 -4.84 14.62
CA MET A 1 3.28 -4.55 13.23
C MET A 1 1.92 -5.17 12.99
N PHE A 2 1.10 -4.55 12.15
CA PHE A 2 -0.21 -5.07 11.75
C PHE A 2 -0.29 -5.05 10.23
N TYR A 3 -1.07 -5.95 9.66
CA TYR A 3 -1.13 -6.15 8.22
C TYR A 3 -2.57 -6.11 7.75
N THR A 4 -2.80 -5.49 6.60
CA THR A 4 -4.01 -5.68 5.81
C THR A 4 -3.62 -6.44 4.56
N TYR A 5 -4.41 -7.43 4.15
CA TYR A 5 -4.04 -8.32 3.06
C TYR A 5 -5.23 -8.67 2.17
N LEU A 6 -4.93 -8.99 0.91
CA LEU A 6 -5.87 -9.53 -0.06
C LEU A 6 -5.43 -10.92 -0.49
N LEU A 7 -6.34 -11.88 -0.37
CA LEU A 7 -6.18 -13.23 -0.89
C LEU A 7 -7.12 -13.48 -2.05
N THR A 8 -6.72 -14.40 -2.91
CA THR A 8 -7.56 -14.87 -4.01
C THR A 8 -7.47 -16.38 -4.21
N ASN A 9 -8.35 -16.89 -5.07
CA ASN A 9 -8.36 -18.27 -5.51
C ASN A 9 -7.54 -18.44 -6.80
N GLN A 10 -7.40 -19.69 -7.26
CA GLN A 10 -6.62 -19.98 -8.46
C GLN A 10 -7.14 -19.25 -9.72
N ASN A 11 -8.45 -19.06 -9.81
CA ASN A 11 -9.12 -18.41 -10.95
C ASN A 11 -9.24 -16.88 -10.82
N GLN A 12 -8.81 -16.29 -9.70
CA GLN A 12 -8.90 -14.83 -9.43
C GLN A 12 -10.34 -14.26 -9.37
N ASP A 13 -11.33 -15.12 -9.23
CA ASP A 13 -12.75 -14.75 -9.17
C ASP A 13 -13.10 -14.10 -7.83
N VAL A 14 -12.54 -14.63 -6.74
CA VAL A 14 -12.82 -14.21 -5.38
C VAL A 14 -11.66 -13.41 -4.82
N LEU A 15 -11.97 -12.23 -4.26
CA LEU A 15 -10.99 -11.38 -3.62
C LEU A 15 -11.39 -11.14 -2.17
N PHE A 16 -10.67 -11.78 -1.26
CA PHE A 16 -10.92 -11.74 0.17
C PHE A 16 -9.98 -10.74 0.85
N GLY A 17 -10.54 -9.78 1.58
CA GLY A 17 -9.78 -8.83 2.39
C GLY A 17 -9.83 -9.17 3.88
N GLY A 18 -8.68 -9.16 4.52
CA GLY A 18 -8.54 -9.39 5.95
C GLY A 18 -7.41 -8.57 6.56
N ARG A 19 -7.31 -8.65 7.89
CA ARG A 19 -6.18 -8.13 8.64
C ARG A 19 -5.63 -9.15 9.61
N CYS A 20 -4.37 -8.99 10.00
CA CYS A 20 -3.71 -9.81 11.02
C CYS A 20 -2.54 -9.06 11.67
N ASP A 21 -2.03 -9.61 12.76
CA ASP A 21 -0.78 -9.22 13.43
C ASP A 21 0.41 -10.09 13.01
N ASP A 22 0.16 -11.30 12.50
CA ASP A 22 1.15 -12.21 11.90
C ASP A 22 0.70 -12.70 10.52
N LEU A 23 1.23 -12.05 9.48
CA LEU A 23 0.88 -12.37 8.08
C LEU A 23 1.34 -13.78 7.69
N ILE A 24 2.55 -14.19 8.05
CA ILE A 24 3.13 -15.48 7.64
C ILE A 24 2.31 -16.62 8.21
N ARG A 25 2.03 -16.57 9.52
CA ARG A 25 1.16 -17.54 10.18
C ARG A 25 -0.22 -17.56 9.54
N ARG A 26 -0.81 -16.39 9.26
CA ARG A 26 -2.15 -16.30 8.68
C ARG A 26 -2.23 -16.94 7.29
N ILE A 27 -1.24 -16.70 6.42
CA ILE A 27 -1.17 -17.35 5.11
C ILE A 27 -1.02 -18.86 5.27
N TYR A 28 -0.18 -19.31 6.19
CA TYR A 28 -0.01 -20.73 6.47
C TYR A 28 -1.33 -21.39 6.92
N GLU A 29 -2.11 -20.74 7.79
CA GLU A 29 -3.45 -21.20 8.19
C GLU A 29 -4.41 -21.31 6.99
N HIS A 30 -4.39 -20.34 6.07
CA HIS A 30 -5.20 -20.40 4.84
C HIS A 30 -4.78 -21.55 3.91
N LYS A 31 -3.48 -21.76 3.72
CA LYS A 31 -2.94 -22.87 2.91
C LYS A 31 -3.21 -24.24 3.55
N LEU A 32 -3.09 -24.35 4.87
CA LEU A 32 -3.44 -25.57 5.62
C LEU A 32 -4.95 -25.84 5.62
N GLY A 33 -5.78 -24.81 5.75
CA GLY A 33 -7.24 -24.94 5.73
C GLY A 33 -7.75 -25.62 4.46
N ARG A 34 -7.06 -25.42 3.33
CA ARG A 34 -7.29 -26.15 2.08
C ARG A 34 -6.98 -27.66 2.21
N GLN A 35 -5.95 -28.04 2.97
CA GLN A 35 -5.52 -29.43 3.13
C GLN A 35 -6.38 -30.22 4.13
N ILE A 36 -6.90 -29.59 5.19
CA ILE A 36 -7.65 -30.27 6.28
C ILE A 36 -9.16 -30.39 5.95
N GLY A 37 -9.53 -30.51 4.67
CA GLY A 37 -10.92 -30.79 4.26
C GLY A 37 -11.91 -29.64 4.47
N ARG A 38 -11.46 -28.44 4.87
CA ARG A 38 -12.25 -27.20 4.73
C ARG A 38 -12.15 -26.72 3.28
N ALA A 39 -12.63 -27.57 2.37
CA ALA A 39 -12.79 -27.27 0.96
C ALA A 39 -13.89 -26.22 0.81
N SER A 40 -13.58 -24.97 1.14
CA SER A 40 -14.33 -23.86 0.60
C SER A 40 -14.32 -24.05 -0.92
N PRO A 41 -15.48 -23.99 -1.61
CA PRO A 41 -15.53 -24.15 -3.07
C PRO A 41 -14.61 -23.15 -3.79
N TYR A 42 -14.16 -22.12 -3.08
CA TYR A 42 -13.29 -21.08 -3.59
C TYR A 42 -11.81 -21.24 -3.24
N ALA A 43 -11.38 -22.16 -2.36
CA ALA A 43 -9.94 -22.39 -2.02
C ALA A 43 -9.05 -21.12 -2.04
N ILE A 44 -9.34 -20.17 -1.15
CA ILE A 44 -8.70 -18.84 -1.12
C ILE A 44 -7.36 -18.92 -0.37
N ASP A 45 -6.26 -19.11 -1.09
CA ASP A 45 -4.95 -19.44 -0.51
C ASP A 45 -3.74 -18.75 -1.16
N ARG A 46 -3.98 -17.84 -2.12
CA ARG A 46 -2.93 -17.05 -2.80
C ARG A 46 -2.89 -15.64 -2.25
N LEU A 47 -1.74 -15.20 -1.75
CA LEU A 47 -1.54 -13.83 -1.31
C LEU A 47 -1.20 -12.96 -2.51
N VAL A 48 -2.03 -11.96 -2.82
CA VAL A 48 -1.82 -11.12 -4.03
C VAL A 48 -1.49 -9.67 -3.71
N TRP A 49 -1.78 -9.23 -2.49
CA TRP A 49 -1.43 -7.90 -2.01
C TRP A 49 -1.42 -7.87 -0.48
N PHE A 50 -0.53 -7.07 0.11
CA PHE A 50 -0.56 -6.74 1.53
C PHE A 50 0.01 -5.34 1.78
N GLU A 51 -0.38 -4.76 2.91
CA GLU A 51 0.11 -3.47 3.40
C GLU A 51 0.46 -3.59 4.88
N VAL A 52 1.54 -2.92 5.28
CA VAL A 52 2.06 -2.95 6.64
C VAL A 52 1.67 -1.67 7.37
N HIS A 53 1.24 -1.82 8.62
CA HIS A 53 0.79 -0.73 9.47
C HIS A 53 1.49 -0.78 10.83
N GLU A 54 1.83 0.39 11.36
CA GLU A 54 2.46 0.51 12.67
C GLU A 54 1.46 0.27 13.82
N THR A 55 0.19 0.63 13.60
CA THR A 55 -0.85 0.53 14.63
C THR A 55 -2.00 -0.38 14.21
N HIS A 56 -2.61 -1.04 15.19
CA HIS A 56 -3.78 -1.90 14.97
C HIS A 56 -4.94 -1.10 14.39
N LYS A 57 -5.14 0.14 14.87
CA LYS A 57 -6.20 1.04 14.40
C LYS A 57 -6.05 1.36 12.91
N ALA A 58 -4.83 1.60 12.44
CA ALA A 58 -4.57 1.85 11.02
C ALA A 58 -4.94 0.62 10.16
N ALA A 59 -4.53 -0.58 10.58
CA ALA A 59 -4.91 -1.81 9.88
C ALA A 59 -6.42 -2.07 9.87
N VAL A 60 -7.12 -1.81 10.99
CA VAL A 60 -8.59 -1.93 11.06
C VAL A 60 -9.27 -0.98 10.09
N LYS A 61 -8.87 0.30 10.09
CA LYS A 61 -9.44 1.30 9.18
C LYS A 61 -9.22 0.89 7.72
N ARG A 62 -7.99 0.49 7.38
CA ARG A 62 -7.65 0.06 6.02
C ARG A 62 -8.45 -1.17 5.58
N GLU A 63 -8.60 -2.16 6.44
CA GLU A 63 -9.43 -3.34 6.18
C GLU A 63 -10.90 -2.95 5.91
N GLN A 64 -11.45 -2.05 6.73
CA GLN A 64 -12.81 -1.54 6.56
C GLN A 64 -12.98 -0.80 5.23
N ASP A 65 -12.03 0.08 4.90
CA ASP A 65 -12.02 0.82 3.63
C ASP A 65 -12.01 -0.18 2.46
N ILE A 66 -11.07 -1.13 2.43
CA ILE A 66 -10.97 -2.15 1.38
C ILE A 66 -12.25 -2.98 1.26
N LYS A 67 -12.86 -3.39 2.38
CA LYS A 67 -14.13 -4.15 2.36
C LYS A 67 -15.31 -3.33 1.84
N SER A 68 -15.30 -2.01 2.06
CA SER A 68 -16.32 -1.09 1.54
C SER A 68 -16.15 -0.77 0.05
N TRP A 69 -14.96 -1.00 -0.51
CA TRP A 69 -14.65 -0.61 -1.88
C TRP A 69 -15.37 -1.46 -2.94
N PRO A 70 -15.77 -0.82 -4.06
CA PRO A 70 -16.17 -1.52 -5.27
C PRO A 70 -15.12 -2.57 -5.68
N ARG A 71 -15.59 -3.67 -6.29
CA ARG A 71 -14.69 -4.76 -6.71
C ARG A 71 -13.59 -4.27 -7.66
N GLU A 72 -13.93 -3.38 -8.59
CA GLU A 72 -13.01 -2.73 -9.53
C GLU A 72 -11.83 -2.03 -8.85
N TRP A 73 -12.04 -1.35 -7.72
CA TRP A 73 -10.97 -0.63 -7.03
C TRP A 73 -10.03 -1.59 -6.31
N ARG A 74 -10.58 -2.67 -5.75
CA ARG A 74 -9.76 -3.74 -5.17
C ARG A 74 -8.95 -4.48 -6.24
N LEU A 75 -9.51 -4.67 -7.43
CA LEU A 75 -8.75 -5.21 -8.57
C LEU A 75 -7.63 -4.27 -8.99
N ALA A 76 -7.92 -2.97 -9.14
CA ALA A 76 -6.93 -1.98 -9.52
C ALA A 76 -5.77 -1.92 -8.51
N LEU A 77 -6.07 -2.04 -7.21
CA LEU A 77 -5.06 -2.12 -6.16
C LEU A 77 -4.08 -3.30 -6.37
N VAL A 78 -4.61 -4.48 -6.70
CA VAL A 78 -3.78 -5.66 -7.00
C VAL A 78 -3.03 -5.46 -8.32
N GLN A 79 -3.72 -5.05 -9.39
CA GLN A 79 -3.11 -4.90 -10.72
C GLN A 79 -1.96 -3.88 -10.75
N ASN A 80 -2.08 -2.78 -10.01
CA ASN A 80 -1.04 -1.75 -9.94
C ASN A 80 0.24 -2.23 -9.23
N SER A 81 0.13 -3.18 -8.31
CA SER A 81 1.24 -3.66 -7.48
C SER A 81 1.76 -5.04 -7.89
N ASN A 82 0.90 -5.87 -8.48
CA ASN A 82 1.12 -7.26 -8.82
C ASN A 82 0.34 -7.60 -10.11
N PRO A 83 0.75 -7.06 -11.27
CA PRO A 83 0.02 -7.21 -12.54
C PRO A 83 -0.06 -8.67 -13.02
N HIS A 84 0.89 -9.51 -12.59
CA HIS A 84 0.93 -10.94 -12.92
C HIS A 84 0.18 -11.81 -11.91
N TRP A 85 -0.42 -11.23 -10.87
CA TRP A 85 -1.16 -11.98 -9.84
C TRP A 85 -0.32 -13.10 -9.19
N ASN A 86 0.97 -12.85 -9.05
CA ASN A 86 1.89 -13.79 -8.43
C ASN A 86 1.50 -14.00 -6.98
N ASP A 87 1.66 -15.23 -6.49
CA ASP A 87 1.48 -15.51 -5.06
C ASP A 87 2.68 -14.93 -4.29
N LEU A 88 2.46 -13.80 -3.63
CA LEU A 88 3.46 -13.08 -2.84
C LEU A 88 3.87 -13.83 -1.58
N SER A 89 3.20 -14.93 -1.24
CA SER A 89 3.65 -15.79 -0.15
C SER A 89 4.87 -16.63 -0.51
N ASN A 90 5.17 -16.80 -1.80
CA ASN A 90 6.35 -17.51 -2.25
C ASN A 90 7.61 -16.70 -1.92
N GLY A 91 8.39 -17.18 -0.94
CA GLY A 91 9.58 -16.49 -0.46
C GLY A 91 9.32 -15.43 0.62
N LEU A 92 8.07 -15.32 1.11
CA LEU A 92 7.76 -14.41 2.21
C LEU A 92 8.39 -14.94 3.51
N THR A 93 9.41 -14.23 3.99
CA THR A 93 10.05 -14.50 5.28
C THR A 93 9.89 -13.30 6.20
N LYS A 94 10.09 -13.51 7.51
CA LYS A 94 10.02 -12.40 8.46
C LYS A 94 11.11 -11.35 8.15
N ALA A 95 12.30 -11.82 7.74
CA ALA A 95 13.42 -10.99 7.32
C ALA A 95 13.07 -10.11 6.11
N SER A 96 12.46 -10.67 5.06
CA SER A 96 12.10 -9.89 3.86
C SER A 96 11.07 -8.79 4.14
N ILE A 97 10.18 -9.00 5.12
CA ILE A 97 9.21 -7.98 5.55
C ILE A 97 9.93 -6.84 6.29
N GLU A 98 10.84 -7.17 7.21
CA GLU A 98 11.59 -6.18 7.98
C GLU A 98 12.54 -5.34 7.11
N GLU A 99 13.17 -5.92 6.09
CA GLU A 99 14.01 -5.20 5.12
C GLU A 99 13.21 -4.20 4.27
N SER A 100 12.00 -4.59 3.86
CA SER A 100 11.08 -3.71 3.10
C SER A 100 10.63 -2.52 3.95
N LEU A 101 10.46 -2.71 5.26
CA LEU A 101 10.16 -1.64 6.21
C LEU A 101 11.35 -0.70 6.43
N ILE A 102 12.57 -1.23 6.53
CA ILE A 102 13.78 -0.40 6.69
C ILE A 102 13.95 0.50 5.47
N HIS A 103 13.76 -0.02 4.25
CA HIS A 103 13.81 0.79 3.04
C HIS A 103 12.68 1.83 2.97
N ALA A 104 11.44 1.45 3.30
CA ALA A 104 10.31 2.39 3.32
C ALA A 104 10.51 3.54 4.33
N LYS A 105 11.10 3.25 5.49
CA LYS A 105 11.42 4.25 6.52
C LYS A 105 12.62 5.12 6.14
N ALA A 106 13.64 4.54 5.51
CA ALA A 106 14.81 5.28 5.02
C ALA A 106 14.44 6.30 3.92
N VAL A 107 13.53 5.94 3.00
CA VAL A 107 13.03 6.86 1.97
C VAL A 107 12.29 8.06 2.59
N HIS A 108 11.52 7.85 3.66
CA HIS A 108 10.87 8.94 4.40
C HIS A 108 11.85 9.84 5.19
N GLN A 109 12.98 9.29 5.69
CA GLN A 109 14.01 10.11 6.34
C GLN A 109 14.81 10.97 5.33
N CYS A 110 15.07 10.46 4.12
CA CYS A 110 15.74 11.24 3.08
C CYS A 110 14.89 12.39 2.53
N ALA A 111 13.56 12.23 2.47
CA ALA A 111 12.65 13.31 2.02
C ALA A 111 12.58 14.51 2.98
N ASN A 112 12.93 14.32 4.25
CA ASN A 112 12.93 15.35 5.28
C ASN A 112 14.30 16.04 5.48
N THR A 113 15.28 15.77 4.60
CA THR A 113 16.62 16.37 4.67
C THR A 113 16.98 17.17 3.42
N LEU A 114 15.99 17.65 2.65
CA LEU A 114 16.24 18.70 1.66
C LEU A 114 16.40 20.03 2.41
N PRO A 115 17.59 20.67 2.37
CA PRO A 115 17.71 22.06 2.79
C PRO A 115 16.84 22.89 1.86
N SER A 116 16.11 23.84 2.43
CA SER A 116 15.36 24.88 1.74
C SER A 116 16.21 25.49 0.61
N LEU A 117 16.00 25.04 -0.63
CA LEU A 117 16.52 25.72 -1.80
C LEU A 117 15.71 26.99 -2.00
N HIS A 118 16.36 28.08 -1.59
CA HIS A 118 16.13 29.47 -1.98
C HIS A 118 15.30 29.60 -3.27
N ASN A 119 14.03 30.01 -3.15
CA ASN A 119 13.34 30.67 -4.24
C ASN A 119 13.51 32.18 -4.03
N THR A 120 14.57 32.70 -4.62
CA THR A 120 14.71 34.13 -4.89
C THR A 120 13.62 34.50 -5.90
N ALA A 121 12.71 35.38 -5.51
CA ALA A 121 11.76 35.99 -6.43
C ALA A 121 12.53 36.75 -7.53
N PRO A 122 12.09 36.69 -8.81
CA PRO A 122 12.65 37.56 -9.82
C PRO A 122 12.24 39.01 -9.55
N SER A 123 13.24 39.86 -9.39
CA SER A 123 13.12 41.31 -9.40
C SER A 123 12.45 41.78 -10.70
N GLN A 124 11.39 42.57 -10.59
CA GLN A 124 10.93 43.46 -11.66
C GLN A 124 11.05 44.88 -11.16
N ASP A 125 12.22 45.47 -11.34
CA ASP A 125 12.40 46.92 -11.34
C ASP A 125 12.45 47.43 -12.77
N ALA A 126 11.97 48.66 -12.92
CA ALA A 126 12.06 49.58 -14.05
C ALA A 126 10.97 49.47 -15.14
N ASN A 127 9.90 50.25 -14.92
CA ASN A 127 9.52 51.28 -15.90
C ASN A 127 8.98 52.51 -15.16
N HIS A 128 9.90 53.41 -14.84
CA HIS A 128 9.61 54.83 -14.62
C HIS A 128 9.43 55.49 -16.00
N THR A 129 8.27 56.08 -16.28
CA THR A 129 8.22 57.35 -17.03
C THR A 129 7.00 58.14 -16.56
N GLU A 130 7.34 59.33 -16.11
CA GLU A 130 6.61 60.44 -15.53
C GLU A 130 5.80 61.19 -16.60
N PHE A 131 4.58 61.64 -16.30
CA PHE A 131 4.11 62.95 -16.76
C PHE A 131 2.97 63.48 -15.89
N ALA A 132 3.15 64.73 -15.46
CA ALA A 132 2.28 65.51 -14.61
C ALA A 132 1.24 66.34 -15.40
N LEU A 133 0.36 66.99 -14.63
CA LEU A 133 -0.42 68.23 -14.90
C LEU A 133 -1.91 68.09 -15.28
N ALA A 134 -2.73 68.50 -14.31
CA ALA A 134 -3.78 69.53 -14.37
C ALA A 134 -4.63 69.67 -15.65
N SER A 135 -5.95 69.47 -15.49
CA SER A 135 -6.99 70.50 -15.74
C SER A 135 -8.33 70.06 -15.17
#